data_AF-A0A1H0HZN5-F1
#
_entry.id   AF-A0A1H0HZN5-F1
#
_cell.length_a   1.000
_cell.length_b   1.000
_cell.length_c   1.000
_cell.angle_alpha   90.00
_cell.angle_beta   90.00
_cell.angle_gamma   90.00
#
_symmetry.space_group_name_H-M   'P 1'
#
loop_
_entity.id
_entity.type
_entity.pdbx_description
1 polymer ?
#
loop_
_entity_poly.entity_id
_entity_poly.type
_entity_poly.pdbx_seq_one_letter_code
_entity_poly.pdbx_strand_id
1 'polypeptide(L)'
;MATAVAVPVVVALLVLIRVLGPGDDDAAADVTGATPTQRDDSTVEVQTPPITPEADAACPALMSQLPLELAGDDSRRVASDSPYAYAWGDPATTLVCGVDQPDYPADALLFTINGITWFVDTDDPTVNVWTTADRTVAVQLRIPSSTDGAAGTALSPLIASAIPAR
;
A
#
# COMPACT_ATOMS: atom_id res chain seq x y z
N MET A 1 -81.24 6.62 -1.81
CA MET A 1 -81.13 6.57 -0.33
C MET A 1 -79.91 5.71 0.02
N ALA A 2 -78.72 6.29 0.06
CA ALA A 2 -77.47 5.55 0.33
C ALA A 2 -76.37 6.42 0.99
N THR A 3 -76.70 7.64 1.40
CA THR A 3 -75.75 8.60 2.00
C THR A 3 -75.83 8.66 3.53
N ALA A 4 -76.83 8.01 4.15
CA ALA A 4 -77.05 8.09 5.61
C ALA A 4 -76.06 7.26 6.45
N VAL A 5 -75.40 6.25 5.86
CA VAL A 5 -74.45 5.36 6.57
C VAL A 5 -72.99 5.75 6.29
N ALA A 6 -72.72 6.49 5.21
CA ALA A 6 -71.34 6.82 4.81
C ALA A 6 -70.67 7.79 5.80
N VAL A 7 -71.41 8.77 6.30
CA VAL A 7 -70.88 9.79 7.22
C VAL A 7 -70.43 9.20 8.57
N PRO A 8 -71.23 8.42 9.30
CA PRO A 8 -70.79 7.87 10.59
C PRO A 8 -69.63 6.87 10.42
N VAL A 9 -69.60 6.11 9.32
CA VAL A 9 -68.48 5.21 9.02
C VAL A 9 -67.21 5.99 8.76
N VAL A 10 -67.25 7.05 7.94
CA VAL A 10 -66.07 7.90 7.67
C VAL A 10 -65.56 8.58 8.93
N VAL A 11 -66.45 9.07 9.80
CA VAL A 11 -66.07 9.66 11.09
C VAL A 11 -65.43 8.62 12.01
N ALA A 12 -66.02 7.43 12.13
CA ALA A 12 -65.45 6.35 12.93
C ALA A 12 -64.07 5.93 12.40
N LEU A 13 -63.89 5.84 11.08
CA LEU A 13 -62.63 5.48 10.44
C LEU A 13 -61.55 6.55 10.67
N LEU A 14 -61.91 7.84 10.57
CA LEU A 14 -60.99 8.94 10.87
C LEU A 14 -60.59 8.98 12.34
N VAL A 15 -61.51 8.72 13.27
CA VAL A 15 -61.21 8.62 14.70
C VAL A 15 -60.30 7.41 14.96
N LEU A 16 -60.56 6.27 14.33
CA LEU A 16 -59.74 5.07 14.49
C LEU A 16 -58.31 5.30 13.98
N ILE A 17 -58.14 5.94 12.81
CA ILE A 17 -56.82 6.30 12.26
C ILE A 17 -56.07 7.27 13.19
N ARG A 18 -56.78 8.19 13.86
CA ARG A 18 -56.17 9.16 14.78
C ARG A 18 -55.80 8.57 16.14
N VAL A 19 -56.54 7.56 16.62
CA VAL A 19 -56.31 6.93 17.93
C VAL A 19 -55.34 5.75 17.84
N LEU A 20 -55.43 4.94 16.77
CA LEU A 20 -54.48 3.88 16.43
C LEU A 20 -53.56 4.39 15.33
N GLY A 21 -52.76 5.42 15.64
CA GLY A 21 -51.68 5.81 14.74
C GLY A 21 -50.83 4.57 14.42
N PRO A 22 -50.48 4.32 13.15
CA PRO A 22 -49.54 3.27 12.82
C PRO A 22 -48.28 3.56 13.63
N GLY A 23 -47.85 2.61 14.46
CA GLY A 23 -46.59 2.74 15.16
C GLY A 23 -45.51 2.99 14.10
N ASP A 24 -44.89 4.16 14.14
CA ASP A 24 -43.62 4.38 13.49
C ASP A 24 -42.65 3.40 14.17
N ASP A 25 -42.53 2.20 13.60
CA ASP A 25 -41.36 1.35 13.79
C ASP A 25 -40.18 2.04 13.10
N ASP A 26 -39.77 3.20 13.63
CA ASP A 26 -38.47 3.82 13.41
C ASP A 26 -37.42 2.92 14.10
N ALA A 27 -37.30 1.69 13.62
CA ALA A 27 -36.14 0.86 13.88
C ALA A 27 -35.00 1.45 13.05
N ALA A 28 -34.37 2.50 13.59
CA ALA A 28 -33.04 2.89 13.14
C ALA A 28 -32.18 1.62 13.17
N ALA A 29 -31.63 1.22 12.01
CA ALA A 29 -30.72 0.10 11.96
C ALA A 29 -29.54 0.41 12.89
N ASP A 30 -29.37 -0.36 13.96
CA ASP A 30 -28.20 -0.31 14.81
C ASP A 30 -26.97 -0.68 13.95
N VAL A 31 -26.25 0.33 13.47
CA VAL A 31 -24.93 0.15 12.87
C VAL A 31 -23.99 -0.15 14.03
N THR A 32 -23.87 -1.44 14.38
CA THR A 32 -22.80 -1.93 15.23
C THR A 32 -21.51 -1.87 14.43
N GLY A 33 -20.95 -0.67 14.28
CA GLY A 33 -19.59 -0.49 13.80
C GLY A 33 -18.66 -1.00 14.88
N ALA A 34 -17.99 -2.14 14.66
CA ALA A 34 -16.78 -2.43 15.41
C ALA A 34 -15.83 -1.25 15.18
N THR A 35 -15.37 -0.60 16.26
CA THR A 35 -14.27 0.36 16.16
C THR A 35 -13.12 -0.38 15.48
N PRO A 36 -12.66 0.05 14.28
CA PRO A 36 -11.53 -0.58 13.65
C PRO A 36 -10.40 -0.60 14.66
N THR A 37 -9.82 -1.78 14.93
CA THR A 37 -8.59 -1.87 15.71
C THR A 37 -7.63 -0.84 15.14
N GLN A 38 -7.17 0.08 15.99
CA GLN A 38 -6.34 1.21 15.60
C GLN A 38 -5.23 0.68 14.68
N ARG A 39 -5.33 1.02 13.39
CA ARG A 39 -4.32 0.63 12.40
C ARG A 39 -2.99 1.14 12.97
N ASP A 40 -2.02 0.25 13.10
CA ASP A 40 -0.70 0.63 13.58
C ASP A 40 -0.11 1.59 12.54
N ASP A 41 -0.29 2.87 12.81
CA ASP A 41 0.03 3.98 11.91
C ASP A 41 1.48 4.42 12.09
N SER A 42 2.29 3.57 12.72
CA SER A 42 3.73 3.77 12.86
C SER A 42 4.36 3.92 11.48
N THR A 43 5.11 5.00 11.34
CA THR A 43 5.84 5.31 10.13
C THR A 43 7.18 4.58 10.14
N VAL A 44 7.55 4.00 9.00
CA VAL A 44 8.86 3.39 8.79
C VAL A 44 9.85 4.49 8.45
N GLU A 45 10.86 4.68 9.29
CA GLU A 45 11.96 5.61 9.02
C GLU A 45 12.90 4.99 7.98
N VAL A 46 13.11 5.70 6.86
CA VAL A 46 13.97 5.24 5.76
C VAL A 46 15.00 6.31 5.45
N GLN A 47 16.27 5.93 5.58
CA GLN A 47 17.38 6.79 5.21
C GLN A 47 17.50 6.83 3.68
N THR A 48 17.59 8.04 3.13
CA THR A 48 17.68 8.26 1.69
C THR A 48 18.85 9.16 1.34
N PRO A 49 19.54 8.93 0.21
CA PRO A 49 20.57 9.84 -0.25
C PRO A 49 19.95 11.17 -0.74
N PRO A 50 20.78 12.21 -0.94
CA PRO A 50 20.37 13.40 -1.67
C PRO A 50 19.86 13.06 -3.07
N ILE A 51 18.82 13.77 -3.52
CA ILE A 51 18.22 13.53 -4.84
C ILE A 51 19.15 14.08 -5.93
N THR A 52 19.59 13.20 -6.83
CA THR A 52 20.34 13.60 -8.03
C THR A 52 19.40 13.95 -9.19
N PRO A 53 19.85 14.73 -10.20
CA PRO A 53 19.05 15.00 -11.40
C PRO A 53 18.61 13.74 -12.14
N GLU A 54 19.48 12.72 -12.19
CA GLU A 54 19.17 11.43 -12.83
C GLU A 54 18.07 10.68 -12.07
N ALA A 55 18.13 10.67 -10.74
CA ALA A 55 17.09 10.09 -9.90
C ALA A 55 15.77 10.84 -10.06
N ASP A 56 15.79 12.17 -10.07
CA ASP A 56 14.60 13.00 -10.24
C ASP A 56 13.92 12.79 -11.61
N ALA A 57 14.69 12.45 -12.64
CA ALA A 57 14.17 12.13 -13.97
C ALA A 57 13.57 10.71 -14.07
N ALA A 58 14.11 9.73 -13.34
CA ALA A 58 13.74 8.31 -13.49
C ALA A 58 12.82 7.77 -12.39
N CYS A 59 13.09 8.09 -11.13
CA CYS A 59 12.40 7.52 -9.98
C CYS A 59 10.89 7.82 -9.91
N PRO A 60 10.36 8.99 -10.33
CA PRO A 60 8.92 9.24 -10.29
C PRO A 60 8.10 8.19 -11.05
N ALA A 61 8.61 7.70 -12.19
CA ALA A 61 7.94 6.68 -12.98
C ALA A 61 7.82 5.36 -12.22
N LEU A 62 8.89 4.95 -11.51
CA LEU A 62 8.87 3.77 -10.67
C LEU A 62 7.90 3.94 -9.49
N MET A 63 8.00 5.05 -8.76
CA MET A 63 7.15 5.32 -7.59
C MET A 63 5.66 5.27 -7.93
N SER A 64 5.27 5.76 -9.11
CA SER A 64 3.86 5.75 -9.57
C SER A 64 3.31 4.34 -9.88
N GLN A 65 4.19 3.36 -10.07
CA GLN A 65 3.83 1.99 -10.43
C GLN A 65 3.91 1.02 -9.24
N LEU A 66 4.40 1.47 -8.08
CA LEU A 66 4.57 0.61 -6.92
C LEU A 66 3.20 0.15 -6.39
N PRO A 67 3.04 -1.16 -6.10
CA PRO A 67 1.77 -1.70 -5.64
C PRO A 67 1.56 -1.38 -4.16
N LEU A 68 0.28 -1.29 -3.76
CA LEU A 68 -0.11 -1.16 -2.36
C LEU A 68 0.12 -2.45 -1.56
N GLU A 69 0.23 -3.60 -2.22
CA GLU A 69 0.54 -4.89 -1.62
C GLU A 69 1.70 -5.52 -2.41
N LEU A 70 2.73 -6.01 -1.71
CA LEU A 70 3.90 -6.62 -2.31
C LEU A 70 4.19 -7.95 -1.62
N ALA A 71 4.15 -9.05 -2.39
CA ALA A 71 4.41 -10.39 -1.86
C ALA A 71 3.56 -10.78 -0.63
N GLY A 72 2.33 -10.25 -0.54
CA GLY A 72 1.42 -10.47 0.59
C GLY A 72 1.56 -9.49 1.74
N ASP A 73 2.51 -8.55 1.66
CA ASP A 73 2.70 -7.48 2.64
C ASP A 73 2.06 -6.17 2.19
N ASP A 74 1.25 -5.56 3.07
CA ASP A 74 0.63 -4.26 2.85
C ASP A 74 1.66 -3.12 2.90
N SER A 75 1.41 -2.09 2.10
CA SER A 75 2.18 -0.83 2.10
C SER A 75 2.15 -0.14 3.47
N ARG A 76 3.28 0.49 3.80
CA ARG A 76 3.51 1.21 5.06
C ARG A 76 3.79 2.68 4.77
N ARG A 77 3.45 3.54 5.73
CA ARG A 77 3.88 4.94 5.67
C ARG A 77 5.38 5.02 5.86
N VAL A 78 6.02 5.92 5.13
CA VAL A 78 7.46 6.15 5.18
C VAL A 78 7.74 7.59 5.59
N ALA A 79 8.72 7.76 6.47
CA ALA A 79 9.36 9.04 6.78
C ALA A 79 10.76 8.99 6.20
N SER A 80 11.06 9.94 5.31
CA SER A 80 12.33 10.04 4.60
C SER A 80 12.54 11.48 4.12
N ASP A 81 13.80 11.83 3.85
CA ASP A 81 14.16 13.14 3.30
C ASP A 81 13.92 13.23 1.77
N SER A 82 13.65 12.09 1.12
CA SER A 82 13.36 11.95 -0.30
C SER A 82 11.98 11.32 -0.54
N PRO A 83 11.25 11.72 -1.60
CA PRO A 83 9.99 11.08 -1.99
C PRO A 83 10.21 9.73 -2.69
N TYR A 84 11.45 9.31 -2.94
CA TYR A 84 11.80 8.09 -3.66
C TYR A 84 12.05 6.89 -2.75
N ALA A 85 11.32 6.84 -1.63
CA ALA A 85 11.33 5.74 -0.68
C ALA A 85 9.92 5.14 -0.49
N TYR A 86 9.87 3.82 -0.28
CA TYR A 86 8.63 3.08 -0.05
C TYR A 86 8.86 1.91 0.91
N ALA A 87 7.82 1.43 1.59
CA ALA A 87 7.94 0.29 2.49
C ALA A 87 6.68 -0.59 2.49
N TRP A 88 6.86 -1.87 2.78
CA TRP A 88 5.80 -2.87 2.94
C TRP A 88 6.06 -3.75 4.16
N GLY A 89 4.99 -4.20 4.81
CA GLY A 89 5.05 -5.24 5.85
C GLY A 89 5.58 -4.80 7.22
N ASP A 90 5.68 -5.77 8.11
CA ASP A 90 6.31 -5.68 9.43
C ASP A 90 6.88 -7.06 9.83
N PRO A 91 8.21 -7.25 9.90
CA PRO A 91 9.26 -6.25 9.70
C PRO A 91 9.28 -5.69 8.27
N ALA A 92 9.56 -4.40 8.15
CA ALA A 92 9.39 -3.70 6.89
C ALA A 92 10.47 -4.07 5.85
N THR A 93 10.03 -4.42 4.64
CA THR A 93 10.85 -4.38 3.43
C THR A 93 10.82 -2.97 2.88
N THR A 94 11.99 -2.34 2.71
CA THR A 94 12.07 -0.95 2.23
C THR A 94 12.70 -0.87 0.85
N LEU A 95 12.23 0.08 0.05
CA LEU A 95 12.75 0.45 -1.26
C LEU A 95 13.26 1.88 -1.23
N VAL A 96 14.43 2.11 -1.81
CA VAL A 96 14.97 3.44 -2.11
C VAL A 96 15.42 3.48 -3.57
N CYS A 97 14.87 4.39 -4.36
CA CYS A 97 15.31 4.66 -5.73
C CYS A 97 16.27 5.85 -5.74
N GLY A 98 17.35 5.76 -6.52
CA GLY A 98 18.35 6.82 -6.59
C GLY A 98 19.50 6.67 -5.61
N VAL A 99 19.80 5.45 -5.17
CA VAL A 99 21.02 5.20 -4.39
C VAL A 99 22.26 5.32 -5.26
N ASP A 100 23.39 5.62 -4.63
CA ASP A 100 24.69 5.50 -5.29
C ASP A 100 24.92 4.07 -5.74
N GLN A 101 25.57 3.90 -6.89
CA GLN A 101 25.96 2.59 -7.38
C GLN A 101 27.01 2.01 -6.43
N PRO A 102 26.77 0.85 -5.80
CA PRO A 102 27.78 0.25 -4.95
C PRO A 102 28.94 -0.28 -5.78
N ASP A 103 30.16 -0.15 -5.24
CA ASP A 103 31.32 -0.86 -5.77
C ASP A 103 31.21 -2.34 -5.40
N TYR A 104 31.24 -3.21 -6.42
CA TYR A 104 31.11 -4.65 -6.23
C TYR A 104 32.47 -5.30 -6.05
N PRO A 105 32.67 -6.16 -5.03
CA PRO A 105 33.85 -7.00 -4.96
C PRO A 105 33.82 -8.03 -6.10
N ALA A 106 34.98 -8.61 -6.42
CA ALA A 106 35.11 -9.54 -7.56
C ALA A 106 34.30 -10.84 -7.38
N ASP A 107 33.98 -11.20 -6.14
CA ASP A 107 33.17 -12.34 -5.74
C ASP A 107 31.72 -11.95 -5.38
N ALA A 108 31.29 -10.73 -5.74
CA ALA A 108 29.93 -10.26 -5.54
C ALA A 108 28.88 -11.24 -6.08
N LEU A 109 27.83 -11.46 -5.29
CA LEU A 109 26.67 -12.23 -5.72
C LEU A 109 25.80 -11.37 -6.64
N LEU A 110 25.96 -11.59 -7.94
CA LEU A 110 25.13 -10.99 -8.99
C LEU A 110 24.22 -12.05 -9.59
N PHE A 111 22.91 -11.77 -9.64
CA PHE A 111 21.96 -12.62 -10.36
C PHE A 111 20.93 -11.80 -11.11
N THR A 112 20.45 -12.36 -12.22
CA THR A 112 19.45 -11.71 -13.06
C THR A 112 18.08 -12.34 -12.86
N ILE A 113 17.09 -11.55 -12.47
CA ILE A 113 15.69 -11.97 -12.31
C ILE A 113 14.82 -11.02 -13.12
N ASN A 114 13.95 -11.56 -13.98
CA ASN A 114 12.98 -10.79 -14.76
C ASN A 114 13.59 -9.58 -15.49
N GLY A 115 14.82 -9.73 -16.00
CA GLY A 115 15.51 -8.68 -16.76
C GLY A 115 16.19 -7.60 -15.91
N ILE A 116 16.29 -7.77 -14.60
CA ILE A 116 17.07 -6.94 -13.68
C ILE A 116 18.24 -7.74 -13.13
N THR A 117 19.45 -7.19 -13.18
CA THR A 117 20.62 -7.71 -12.49
C THR A 117 20.69 -7.13 -11.08
N TRP A 118 20.60 -7.97 -10.08
CA TRP A 118 20.69 -7.63 -8.67
C TRP A 118 22.05 -8.00 -8.12
N PHE A 119 22.66 -7.06 -7.40
CA PHE A 119 23.70 -7.33 -6.42
C PHE A 119 23.06 -7.57 -5.06
N VAL A 120 23.48 -8.62 -4.37
CA VAL A 120 22.99 -8.93 -3.03
C VAL A 120 24.13 -8.92 -2.03
N ASP A 121 23.98 -8.03 -1.06
CA ASP A 121 24.81 -7.94 0.12
C ASP A 121 24.07 -8.58 1.31
N THR A 122 24.76 -9.52 1.95
CA THR A 122 24.28 -10.28 3.11
C THR A 122 25.24 -10.18 4.29
N ASP A 123 26.08 -9.13 4.34
CA ASP A 123 27.06 -8.93 5.42
C ASP A 123 26.36 -8.68 6.77
N ASP A 124 25.17 -8.07 6.75
CA ASP A 124 24.31 -7.95 7.92
C ASP A 124 23.43 -9.22 8.07
N PRO A 125 23.49 -9.94 9.21
CA PRO A 125 22.73 -11.17 9.41
C PRO A 125 21.22 -10.94 9.55
N THR A 126 20.77 -9.70 9.72
CA THR A 126 19.37 -9.35 9.95
C THR A 126 18.65 -8.87 8.70
N VAL A 127 19.38 -8.44 7.67
CA VAL A 127 18.81 -7.83 6.46
C VAL A 127 19.65 -8.17 5.22
N ASN A 128 18.98 -8.54 4.15
CA ASN A 128 19.60 -8.70 2.83
C ASN A 128 19.39 -7.42 2.03
N VAL A 129 20.46 -6.83 1.50
CA VAL A 129 20.41 -5.59 0.72
C VAL A 129 20.58 -5.91 -0.75
N TRP A 130 19.52 -5.73 -1.53
CA TRP A 130 19.51 -6.00 -2.96
C TRP A 130 19.58 -4.68 -3.72
N THR A 131 20.60 -4.46 -4.55
CA THR A 131 20.76 -3.24 -5.34
C THR A 131 20.85 -3.55 -6.82
N THR A 132 20.13 -2.82 -7.66
CA THR A 132 20.21 -3.03 -9.11
C THR A 132 21.57 -2.61 -9.66
N ALA A 133 22.18 -3.51 -10.43
CA ALA A 133 23.53 -3.35 -10.99
C ALA A 133 23.54 -2.87 -12.45
N ASP A 134 22.41 -2.98 -13.13
CA ASP A 134 22.28 -2.79 -14.58
C ASP A 134 21.38 -1.62 -14.98
N ARG A 135 20.98 -0.76 -14.03
CA ARG A 135 20.11 0.39 -14.27
C ARG A 135 20.91 1.68 -14.41
N THR A 136 20.35 2.65 -15.13
CA THR A 136 20.92 4.01 -15.16
C THR A 136 20.94 4.66 -13.78
N VAL A 137 19.90 4.40 -12.98
CA VAL A 137 19.74 4.80 -11.59
C VAL A 137 19.52 3.54 -10.73
N ALA A 138 20.32 3.36 -9.68
CA ALA A 138 20.22 2.19 -8.83
C ALA A 138 18.97 2.25 -7.92
N VAL A 139 18.33 1.09 -7.77
CA VAL A 139 17.23 0.87 -6.82
C VAL A 139 17.72 -0.13 -5.79
N GLN A 140 17.59 0.22 -4.53
CA GLN A 140 17.94 -0.63 -3.40
C GLN A 140 16.68 -1.13 -2.71
N LEU A 141 16.69 -2.41 -2.36
CA LEU A 141 15.77 -3.04 -1.44
C LEU A 141 16.52 -3.48 -0.20
N ARG A 142 15.95 -3.22 0.97
CA ARG A 142 16.38 -3.81 2.24
C ARG A 142 15.30 -4.78 2.68
N ILE A 143 15.63 -6.07 2.64
CA ILE A 143 14.68 -7.16 2.90
C ILE A 143 15.06 -7.82 4.22
N PRO A 144 14.17 -7.88 5.22
CA PRO A 144 14.44 -8.61 6.45
C PRO A 144 14.87 -10.05 6.16
N SER A 145 15.94 -10.52 6.81
CA SER A 145 16.46 -11.88 6.65
C SER A 145 15.48 -12.98 7.05
N SER A 146 14.44 -12.64 7.83
CA SER A 146 13.33 -13.53 8.18
C SER A 146 12.37 -13.81 7.02
N THR A 147 12.47 -13.04 5.94
CA THR A 147 11.59 -13.09 4.77
C THR A 147 12.39 -13.55 3.54
N ASP A 148 11.71 -14.12 2.54
CA ASP A 148 12.35 -14.53 1.29
C ASP A 148 12.55 -13.35 0.30
N GLY A 149 13.17 -13.64 -0.85
CA GLY A 149 13.44 -12.67 -1.91
C GLY A 149 12.24 -12.38 -2.85
N ALA A 150 11.00 -12.72 -2.48
CA ALA A 150 9.84 -12.55 -3.35
C ALA A 150 9.61 -11.08 -3.74
N ALA A 151 9.87 -10.14 -2.83
CA ALA A 151 9.76 -8.70 -3.08
C ALA A 151 10.64 -8.25 -4.27
N GLY A 152 11.92 -8.64 -4.29
CA GLY A 152 12.83 -8.33 -5.39
C GLY A 152 12.38 -8.95 -6.72
N THR A 153 11.88 -10.18 -6.68
CA THR A 153 11.36 -10.88 -7.86
C THR A 153 10.12 -10.19 -8.44
N ALA A 154 9.19 -9.80 -7.57
CA ALA A 154 7.93 -9.14 -7.94
C ALA A 154 8.13 -7.71 -8.46
N LEU A 155 9.10 -6.97 -7.91
CA LEU A 155 9.41 -5.60 -8.33
C LEU A 155 10.25 -5.53 -9.61
N SER A 156 11.04 -6.56 -9.91
CA SER A 156 11.92 -6.59 -11.08
C SER A 156 11.27 -6.13 -12.40
N PRO A 157 10.09 -6.63 -12.83
CA PRO A 157 9.45 -6.14 -14.06
C PRO A 157 9.03 -4.66 -14.00
N LEU A 158 8.60 -4.16 -12.83
CA LEU A 158 8.23 -2.75 -12.65
C LEU A 158 9.47 -1.85 -12.77
N ILE A 159 10.58 -2.27 -12.16
CA ILE A 159 11.87 -1.57 -12.25
C ILE A 159 12.37 -1.58 -13.69
N ALA A 160 12.27 -2.72 -14.39
CA ALA A 160 12.74 -2.84 -15.77
C ALA A 160 11.95 -1.95 -16.73
N SER A 161 10.65 -1.77 -16.47
CA SER A 161 9.76 -0.89 -17.22
C SER A 161 10.04 0.60 -16.93
N ALA A 162 10.26 0.95 -15.67
CA ALA A 162 10.39 2.34 -15.23
C ALA A 162 11.80 2.91 -15.40
N ILE A 163 12.84 2.09 -15.22
CA ILE A 163 14.23 2.54 -15.19
C ILE A 163 15.04 1.89 -16.32
N PRO A 164 15.55 2.71 -17.27
CA PRO A 164 16.36 2.22 -18.37
C PRO A 164 17.59 1.41 -17.91
N ALA A 165 17.97 0.43 -18.72
CA ALA A 165 19.24 -0.26 -18.54
C ALA A 165 20.41 0.65 -18.92
N ARG A 166 21.57 0.43 -18.29
CA ARG A 166 22.84 1.11 -18.60
C ARG A 166 23.62 0.39 -19.71
#